data_AF-A0A0C9TQ74-F1
#
_entry.id   AF-A0A0C9TQ74-F1
#
_cell.length_a   1.000
_cell.length_b   1.000
_cell.length_c   1.000
_cell.angle_alpha   90.00
_cell.angle_beta   90.00
_cell.angle_gamma   90.00
#
_symmetry.space_group_name_H-M   'P 1'
#
loop_
_entity.id
_entity.type
_entity.pdbx_description
1 polymer ?
#
loop_
_entity_poly.entity_id
_entity_poly.type
_entity_poly.pdbx_seq_one_letter_code
_entity_poly.pdbx_strand_id
1 'polypeptide(L)'
;MPNTSKFHVRIANVSMEEARGDKVKLISRRTAVETPWRQLDLTKDQWTLVQSLYEQQGLSLDGTLQDHVFVEEDDASQLEAVSLLASLSFDIASLEDIGCRWSEKWGQVRGKGSGEQERSLYQCDCGRDHTQFAALKRQTAVDFTGCLAHVEVTMSVHTQRVVRIRGFFSHNEGCRAAVLKRMPQIPLHPSVYKVALAQLKDGASLSAIQAKNRDLFHSRGYLEQPADLQTSPYQWMLLPHDTRTLYRQYSRFVGVNVTMREEINIDDWLDPNSPNYNHTLAEAVFHYAPRAEANERFEVCIATKEMKEAA
;
A
#
# COMPACT_ATOMS: atom_id res chain seq x y z
N MET A 1 -18.21 23.80 -12.56
CA MET A 1 -17.56 25.10 -12.79
C MET A 1 -16.40 24.91 -13.77
N PRO A 2 -16.09 25.89 -14.63
CA PRO A 2 -15.48 25.65 -15.93
C PRO A 2 -14.01 25.23 -15.83
N ASN A 3 -13.71 24.20 -16.61
CA ASN A 3 -12.41 23.59 -16.83
C ASN A 3 -11.55 24.54 -17.67
N THR A 4 -10.60 25.24 -17.03
CA THR A 4 -9.48 25.88 -17.73
C THR A 4 -8.19 25.51 -17.00
N SER A 5 -7.52 24.47 -17.48
CA SER A 5 -6.16 24.15 -17.06
C SER A 5 -5.22 25.26 -17.56
N LYS A 6 -5.08 26.34 -16.79
CA LYS A 6 -3.93 27.23 -16.94
C LYS A 6 -2.68 26.42 -16.59
N PHE A 7 -1.89 26.07 -17.59
CA PHE A 7 -0.58 25.47 -17.37
C PHE A 7 0.33 26.56 -16.78
N HIS A 8 0.60 26.48 -15.48
CA HIS A 8 1.68 27.26 -14.89
C HIS A 8 3.01 26.65 -15.34
N VAL A 9 3.69 27.33 -16.26
CA VAL A 9 5.05 26.95 -16.67
C VAL A 9 6.00 27.42 -15.56
N ARG A 10 6.44 26.50 -14.71
CA ARG A 10 7.60 26.73 -13.85
C ARG A 10 8.86 26.60 -14.72
N ILE A 11 9.67 27.65 -14.76
CA ILE A 11 11.02 27.59 -15.34
C ILE A 11 11.83 26.63 -14.46
N ALA A 12 12.17 25.47 -15.02
CA ALA A 12 13.00 24.51 -14.33
C ALA A 12 14.46 24.95 -14.46
N ASN A 13 15.15 25.16 -13.34
CA ASN A 13 16.59 25.40 -13.36
C ASN A 13 17.29 24.07 -13.71
N VAL A 14 17.89 24.03 -14.90
CA VAL A 14 18.60 22.86 -15.43
C VAL A 14 19.94 22.71 -14.70
N SER A 15 20.25 21.52 -14.17
CA SER A 15 21.55 21.27 -13.54
C SER A 15 22.68 21.36 -14.57
N MET A 16 23.93 21.61 -14.14
CA MET A 16 25.06 21.71 -15.07
C MET A 16 25.29 20.40 -15.84
N GLU A 17 25.03 19.26 -15.20
CA GLU A 17 25.12 17.91 -15.79
C GLU A 17 24.02 17.73 -16.85
N GLU A 18 22.78 18.13 -16.55
CA GLU A 18 21.67 18.06 -17.49
C GLU A 18 21.85 19.03 -18.68
N ALA A 19 22.42 20.21 -18.43
CA ALA A 19 22.76 21.18 -19.48
C ALA A 19 23.90 20.69 -20.40
N ARG A 20 24.75 19.78 -19.92
CA ARG A 20 25.79 19.10 -20.70
C ARG A 20 25.28 17.90 -21.49
N GLY A 21 24.02 17.49 -21.27
CA GLY A 21 23.41 16.32 -21.91
C GLY A 21 23.73 15.00 -21.21
N ASP A 22 24.27 15.04 -19.98
CA ASP A 22 24.51 13.84 -19.19
C ASP A 22 23.19 13.18 -18.79
N LYS A 23 23.19 11.85 -18.68
CA LYS A 23 22.03 11.11 -18.16
C LYS A 23 21.88 11.38 -16.67
N VAL A 24 21.09 12.39 -16.33
CA VAL A 24 20.69 12.67 -14.94
C VAL A 24 19.47 11.82 -14.55
N LYS A 25 19.49 11.29 -13.32
CA LYS A 25 18.39 10.45 -12.79
C LYS A 25 17.11 11.25 -12.55
N LEU A 26 17.23 12.54 -12.20
CA LEU A 26 16.12 13.49 -12.16
C LEU A 26 16.33 14.60 -13.20
N ILE A 27 15.52 14.57 -14.24
CA ILE A 27 15.48 15.63 -15.27
C ILE A 27 14.75 16.83 -14.67
N SER A 28 15.19 18.06 -14.92
CA SER A 28 14.60 19.31 -14.41
C SER A 28 13.12 19.45 -14.78
N ARG A 29 12.72 18.88 -15.92
CA ARG A 29 11.31 18.74 -16.31
C ARG A 29 10.48 17.90 -15.31
N ARG A 30 11.07 16.87 -14.69
CA ARG A 30 10.46 16.07 -13.61
C ARG A 30 10.43 16.86 -12.29
N THR A 31 11.45 17.66 -12.02
CA THR A 31 11.51 18.55 -10.85
C THR A 31 10.41 19.60 -10.87
N ALA A 32 10.07 20.09 -12.07
CA ALA A 32 9.03 21.11 -12.32
C ALA A 32 7.59 20.58 -12.30
N VAL A 33 7.35 19.27 -12.19
CA VAL A 33 5.99 18.73 -12.08
C VAL A 33 5.40 19.13 -10.73
N GLU A 34 4.25 19.80 -10.74
CA GLU A 34 3.54 20.22 -9.53
C GLU A 34 3.19 19.02 -8.63
N THR A 35 3.19 19.23 -7.31
CA THR A 35 2.66 18.25 -6.36
C THR A 35 1.18 18.04 -6.67
N PRO A 36 0.68 16.79 -6.77
CA PRO A 36 -0.71 16.52 -7.09
C PRO A 36 -1.64 16.75 -5.88
N TRP A 37 -1.50 17.88 -5.18
CA TRP A 37 -2.23 18.22 -3.95
C TRP A 37 -3.76 18.22 -4.13
N ARG A 38 -4.26 18.37 -5.36
CA ARG A 38 -5.68 18.25 -5.68
C ARG A 38 -6.26 16.83 -5.49
N GLN A 39 -5.39 15.83 -5.30
CA GLN A 39 -5.79 14.45 -5.00
C GLN A 39 -5.99 14.21 -3.49
N LEU A 40 -5.70 15.18 -2.64
CA LEU A 40 -5.93 15.08 -1.20
C LEU A 40 -7.43 15.10 -0.88
N ASP A 41 -7.82 14.40 0.18
CA ASP A 41 -9.19 14.43 0.71
C ASP A 41 -9.35 15.72 1.53
N LEU A 42 -9.70 16.83 0.86
CA LEU A 42 -9.79 18.16 1.47
C LEU A 42 -11.25 18.62 1.61
N THR A 43 -11.56 19.26 2.74
CA THR A 43 -12.76 20.09 2.87
C THR A 43 -12.67 21.32 1.96
N LYS A 44 -13.79 22.03 1.75
CA LYS A 44 -13.78 23.30 1.00
C LYS A 44 -12.81 24.32 1.60
N ASP A 45 -12.78 24.44 2.92
CA ASP A 45 -11.91 25.38 3.63
C ASP A 45 -10.43 24.96 3.51
N GLN A 46 -10.13 23.66 3.67
CA GLN A 46 -8.78 23.15 3.48
C GLN A 46 -8.32 23.32 2.04
N TRP A 47 -9.21 23.21 1.06
CA TRP A 47 -8.88 23.40 -0.35
C TRP A 47 -8.39 24.82 -0.62
N THR A 48 -9.08 25.84 -0.10
CA THR A 48 -8.66 27.25 -0.22
C THR A 48 -7.31 27.49 0.46
N LEU A 49 -7.07 26.89 1.64
CA LEU A 49 -5.80 27.02 2.35
C LEU A 49 -4.64 26.31 1.64
N VAL A 50 -4.84 25.10 1.12
CA VAL A 50 -3.80 24.39 0.36
C VAL A 50 -3.55 25.10 -0.97
N GLN A 51 -4.58 25.61 -1.64
CA GLN A 51 -4.41 26.40 -2.84
C GLN A 51 -3.56 27.64 -2.57
N SER A 52 -3.86 28.40 -1.50
CA SER A 52 -3.05 29.57 -1.15
C SER A 52 -1.61 29.19 -0.80
N LEU A 53 -1.38 28.07 -0.10
CA LEU A 53 -0.02 27.57 0.19
C LEU A 53 0.80 27.31 -1.08
N TYR A 54 0.17 26.77 -2.13
CA TYR A 54 0.86 26.48 -3.40
C TYR A 54 0.95 27.70 -4.34
N GLU A 55 0.04 28.66 -4.23
CA GLU A 55 0.04 29.91 -5.01
C GLU A 55 0.95 30.99 -4.41
N GLN A 56 1.08 31.06 -3.08
CA GLN A 56 1.81 32.10 -2.35
C GLN A 56 3.24 31.71 -1.97
N GLN A 57 3.94 30.87 -2.75
CA GLN A 57 5.33 30.49 -2.46
C GLN A 57 6.21 31.73 -2.23
N GLY A 58 6.39 32.13 -0.96
CA GLY A 58 7.07 33.37 -0.56
C GLY A 58 6.54 34.11 0.69
N LEU A 59 5.33 33.83 1.22
CA LEU A 59 4.85 34.52 2.43
C LEU A 59 4.43 33.53 3.53
N SER A 60 5.33 33.40 4.51
CA SER A 60 5.23 32.52 5.68
C SER A 60 4.01 32.80 6.57
N LEU A 61 3.27 31.73 6.85
CA LEU A 61 2.65 31.47 8.16
C LEU A 61 3.14 30.08 8.61
N ASP A 62 4.26 30.05 9.34
CA ASP A 62 4.83 28.92 10.10
C ASP A 62 4.93 27.51 9.47
N GLY A 63 4.88 27.42 8.14
CA GLY A 63 5.19 26.18 7.42
C GLY A 63 5.38 26.47 5.94
N THR A 64 6.62 26.39 5.47
CA THR A 64 6.90 26.47 4.04
C THR A 64 6.75 25.08 3.42
N LEU A 65 6.33 25.03 2.15
CA LEU A 65 6.48 23.82 1.36
C LEU A 65 7.97 23.47 1.33
N GLN A 66 8.28 22.22 1.67
CA GLN A 66 9.63 21.70 1.68
C GLN A 66 9.84 20.77 0.49
N ASP A 67 11.07 20.69 0.00
CA ASP A 67 11.44 19.90 -1.16
C ASP A 67 12.90 19.46 -1.03
N HIS A 68 13.09 18.16 -0.77
CA HIS A 68 14.37 17.54 -0.49
C HIS A 68 14.66 16.50 -1.55
N VAL A 69 15.84 16.56 -2.17
CA VAL A 69 16.29 15.63 -3.22
C VAL A 69 17.48 14.84 -2.68
N PHE A 70 17.47 13.54 -2.93
CA PHE A 70 18.46 12.60 -2.38
C PHE A 70 19.17 11.85 -3.50
N VAL A 71 20.42 11.48 -3.23
CA VAL A 71 21.25 10.71 -4.17
C VAL A 71 21.04 9.22 -3.87
N GLU A 72 20.55 8.49 -4.88
CA GLU A 72 20.24 7.05 -4.72
C GLU A 72 21.47 6.22 -4.36
N GLU A 73 22.65 6.51 -4.89
CA GLU A 73 23.84 5.66 -4.71
C GLU A 73 24.65 6.00 -3.45
N ASP A 74 24.30 7.09 -2.76
CA ASP A 74 24.99 7.54 -1.55
C ASP A 74 24.24 7.11 -0.29
N ASP A 75 24.85 6.24 0.49
CA ASP A 75 24.25 5.72 1.72
C ASP A 75 24.07 6.81 2.79
N ALA A 76 24.91 7.86 2.79
CA ALA A 76 24.72 9.00 3.70
C ALA A 76 23.46 9.80 3.33
N SER A 77 23.26 10.12 2.04
CA SER A 77 22.04 10.75 1.54
C SER A 77 20.79 9.92 1.80
N GLN A 78 20.86 8.58 1.68
CA GLN A 78 19.74 7.71 2.01
C GLN A 78 19.44 7.68 3.52
N LEU A 79 20.47 7.72 4.37
CA LEU A 79 20.28 7.81 5.82
C LEU A 79 19.60 9.13 6.20
N GLU A 80 19.95 10.24 5.54
CA GLU A 80 19.26 11.53 5.71
C GLU A 80 17.79 11.45 5.27
N ALA A 81 17.50 10.79 4.14
CA ALA A 81 16.13 10.59 3.66
C ALA A 81 15.29 9.79 4.68
N VAL A 82 15.84 8.68 5.18
CA VAL A 82 15.20 7.85 6.22
C VAL A 82 14.99 8.65 7.50
N SER A 83 16.00 9.42 7.93
CA SER A 83 15.90 10.28 9.12
C SER A 83 14.84 11.37 8.96
N LEU A 84 14.70 11.96 7.76
CA LEU A 84 13.67 12.94 7.48
C LEU A 84 12.29 12.30 7.56
N LEU A 85 12.07 11.17 6.90
CA LEU A 85 10.80 10.43 6.96
C LEU A 85 10.44 10.05 8.42
N ALA A 86 11.40 9.52 9.19
CA ALA A 86 11.22 9.21 10.60
C ALA A 86 10.83 10.45 11.44
N SER A 87 11.44 11.62 11.18
CA SER A 87 11.08 12.87 11.88
C SER A 87 9.64 13.33 11.60
N LEU A 88 9.09 12.94 10.45
CA LEU A 88 7.70 13.18 10.07
C LEU A 88 6.74 12.12 10.66
N SER A 89 7.26 11.20 11.48
CA SER A 89 6.54 9.99 11.92
C SER A 89 5.95 9.22 10.73
N PHE A 90 6.67 9.25 9.62
CA PHE A 90 6.32 8.60 8.37
C PHE A 90 7.37 7.53 8.11
N ASP A 91 7.01 6.27 8.27
CA ASP A 91 7.84 5.16 7.81
C ASP A 91 7.01 4.36 6.80
N ILE A 92 7.56 4.17 5.61
CA ILE A 92 6.91 3.47 4.50
C ILE A 92 6.65 2.01 4.88
N ALA A 93 7.57 1.39 5.62
CA ALA A 93 7.38 0.04 6.15
C ALA A 93 6.24 -0.03 7.18
N SER A 94 5.97 1.09 7.85
CA SER A 94 4.93 1.26 8.86
C SER A 94 3.64 1.88 8.32
N LEU A 95 3.45 2.03 7.01
CA LEU A 95 2.17 2.53 6.45
C LEU A 95 0.98 1.62 6.81
N GLU A 96 1.26 0.35 7.08
CA GLU A 96 0.27 -0.60 7.57
C GLU A 96 0.18 -0.64 9.11
N ASP A 97 1.08 0.06 9.82
CA ASP A 97 1.09 0.10 11.28
C ASP A 97 -0.06 0.96 11.83
N ILE A 98 -0.64 0.43 12.88
CA ILE A 98 -1.70 1.01 13.72
C ILE A 98 -1.48 2.48 14.11
N GLY A 99 -0.23 2.84 14.40
CA GLY A 99 0.14 4.18 14.84
C GLY A 99 0.37 5.16 13.70
N CYS A 100 0.43 4.68 12.45
CA CYS A 100 0.70 5.51 11.31
C CYS A 100 -0.49 6.42 11.01
N ARG A 101 -0.25 7.73 11.06
CA ARG A 101 -1.27 8.75 10.81
C ARG A 101 -1.29 9.19 9.36
N TRP A 102 -0.74 8.39 8.45
CA TRP A 102 -0.58 8.74 7.04
C TRP A 102 -1.34 7.76 6.17
N SER A 103 -2.20 8.27 5.30
CA SER A 103 -2.89 7.49 4.28
C SER A 103 -2.40 7.88 2.89
N GLU A 104 -2.13 6.90 2.05
CA GLU A 104 -1.90 7.15 0.62
C GLU A 104 -3.19 7.66 -0.06
N LYS A 105 -3.05 8.71 -0.87
CA LYS A 105 -4.14 9.34 -1.63
C LYS A 105 -3.99 9.19 -3.12
N TRP A 106 -2.75 9.10 -3.58
CA TRP A 106 -2.45 8.98 -4.99
C TRP A 106 -1.09 8.33 -5.16
N GLY A 107 -1.00 7.39 -6.08
CA GLY A 107 0.24 6.72 -6.47
C GLY A 107 0.35 6.68 -7.98
N GLN A 108 1.56 6.87 -8.51
CA GLN A 108 1.84 6.67 -9.92
C GLN A 108 3.27 6.18 -10.14
N VAL A 109 3.38 5.05 -10.83
CA VAL A 109 4.65 4.56 -11.36
C VAL A 109 4.89 5.12 -12.75
N ARG A 110 6.10 5.61 -13.01
CA ARG A 110 6.54 6.09 -14.33
C ARG A 110 7.98 5.69 -14.62
N GLY A 111 8.25 5.42 -15.89
CA GLY A 111 9.58 5.03 -16.37
C GLY A 111 9.54 3.65 -17.03
N LYS A 112 10.71 3.12 -17.35
CA LYS A 112 10.88 1.75 -17.87
C LYS A 112 12.22 1.20 -17.39
N GLY A 113 12.27 -0.09 -17.08
CA GLY A 113 13.49 -0.76 -16.62
C GLY A 113 14.08 -0.09 -15.38
N SER A 114 15.40 -0.02 -15.28
CA SER A 114 16.12 0.52 -14.11
C SER A 114 15.85 2.00 -13.79
N GLY A 115 15.21 2.75 -14.69
CA GLY A 115 14.81 4.15 -14.48
C GLY A 115 13.36 4.33 -14.02
N GLU A 116 12.70 3.25 -13.61
CA GLU A 116 11.33 3.26 -13.12
C GLU A 116 11.26 3.86 -11.70
N GLN A 117 10.35 4.81 -11.53
CA GLN A 117 10.15 5.56 -10.29
C GLN A 117 8.67 5.53 -9.90
N GLU A 118 8.43 5.32 -8.62
CA GLU A 118 7.12 5.42 -8.00
C GLU A 118 6.99 6.76 -7.29
N ARG A 119 5.86 7.44 -7.49
CA ARG A 119 5.51 8.67 -6.78
C ARG A 119 4.23 8.42 -6.01
N SER A 120 4.28 8.58 -4.69
CA SER A 120 3.11 8.44 -3.83
C SER A 120 2.89 9.68 -2.99
N LEU A 121 1.64 10.13 -2.92
CA LEU A 121 1.18 11.25 -2.12
C LEU A 121 0.43 10.72 -0.91
N TYR A 122 0.87 11.13 0.26
CA TYR A 122 0.32 10.78 1.55
C TYR A 122 -0.26 11.99 2.24
N GLN A 123 -1.36 11.79 2.96
CA GLN A 123 -2.05 12.81 3.74
C GLN A 123 -2.17 12.35 5.19
N CYS A 124 -2.01 13.29 6.12
CA CYS A 124 -2.30 13.01 7.52
C CYS A 124 -3.78 12.71 7.74
N ASP A 125 -4.09 11.63 8.46
CA ASP A 125 -5.45 11.16 8.75
C ASP A 125 -6.25 12.17 9.59
N CYS A 126 -5.60 12.93 10.47
CA CYS A 126 -6.23 14.05 11.20
C CYS A 126 -6.74 15.15 10.26
N GLY A 127 -6.21 15.21 9.04
CA GLY A 127 -6.61 16.14 7.99
C GLY A 127 -7.83 15.71 7.20
N ARG A 128 -8.35 14.50 7.44
CA ARG A 128 -9.44 13.92 6.65
C ARG A 128 -10.76 13.99 7.40
N ASP A 129 -11.72 14.74 6.86
CA ASP A 129 -13.08 14.72 7.37
C ASP A 129 -13.85 13.52 6.79
N HIS A 130 -13.93 12.44 7.58
CA HIS A 130 -14.62 11.22 7.19
C HIS A 130 -16.14 11.38 7.08
N THR A 131 -16.73 12.48 7.55
CA THR A 131 -18.18 12.73 7.42
C THR A 131 -18.58 13.20 6.02
N GLN A 132 -17.63 13.68 5.23
CA GLN A 132 -17.87 14.20 3.87
C GLN A 132 -18.06 13.10 2.83
N PHE A 133 -17.53 11.90 3.11
CA PHE A 133 -17.68 10.74 2.27
C PHE A 133 -18.75 9.86 2.91
N ALA A 134 -19.94 9.80 2.30
CA ALA A 134 -21.09 9.05 2.82
C ALA A 134 -20.67 7.71 3.47
N ALA A 135 -21.11 7.52 4.71
CA ALA A 135 -20.45 6.81 5.82
C ALA A 135 -20.22 5.28 5.70
N LEU A 136 -19.80 4.76 4.54
CA LEU A 136 -19.55 3.33 4.34
C LEU A 136 -18.07 2.98 4.07
N LYS A 137 -17.18 3.96 3.93
CA LYS A 137 -15.77 3.72 3.56
C LYS A 137 -14.81 4.29 4.59
N ARG A 138 -14.38 3.42 5.52
CA ARG A 138 -13.23 3.57 6.44
C ARG A 138 -13.24 4.83 7.32
N GLN A 139 -13.61 4.61 8.56
CA GLN A 139 -13.45 5.57 9.65
C GLN A 139 -11.96 5.66 10.04
N THR A 140 -11.40 6.88 10.05
CA THR A 140 -10.05 7.13 10.59
C THR A 140 -10.02 6.86 12.09
N ALA A 141 -8.85 6.43 12.59
CA ALA A 141 -8.65 6.13 14.01
C ALA A 141 -8.56 7.39 14.90
N VAL A 142 -8.37 8.55 14.26
CA VAL A 142 -8.24 9.89 14.85
C VAL A 142 -9.39 10.79 14.41
N ASP A 143 -9.75 11.75 15.27
CA ASP A 143 -10.72 12.79 14.95
C ASP A 143 -10.16 13.78 13.92
N PHE A 144 -11.06 14.40 13.15
CA PHE A 144 -10.70 15.45 12.21
C PHE A 144 -10.28 16.72 12.96
N THR A 145 -9.08 17.23 12.64
CA THR A 145 -8.51 18.45 13.23
C THR A 145 -8.20 19.51 12.18
N GLY A 146 -8.52 19.27 10.90
CA GLY A 146 -8.20 20.18 9.80
C GLY A 146 -6.71 20.20 9.42
N CYS A 147 -5.92 19.21 9.84
CA CYS A 147 -4.49 19.14 9.52
C CYS A 147 -4.25 19.19 7.99
N LEU A 148 -3.27 20.00 7.56
CA LEU A 148 -2.89 20.15 6.14
C LEU A 148 -1.63 19.36 5.78
N ALA A 149 -1.08 18.60 6.73
CA ALA A 149 0.17 17.87 6.52
C ALA A 149 0.01 16.81 5.41
N HIS A 150 0.86 16.90 4.40
CA HIS A 150 0.92 16.01 3.27
C HIS A 150 2.36 15.88 2.77
N VAL A 151 2.74 14.68 2.34
CA VAL A 151 4.07 14.38 1.83
C VAL A 151 3.95 13.60 0.53
N GLU A 152 4.66 14.04 -0.50
CA GLU A 152 4.93 13.27 -1.70
C GLU A 152 6.32 12.66 -1.60
N VAL A 153 6.41 11.35 -1.76
CA VAL A 153 7.66 10.62 -1.80
C VAL A 153 7.85 10.04 -3.19
N THR A 154 9.04 10.23 -3.76
CA THR A 154 9.47 9.58 -5.00
C THR A 154 10.54 8.56 -4.68
N MET A 155 10.35 7.32 -5.12
CA MET A 155 11.28 6.21 -4.90
C MET A 155 11.67 5.55 -6.22
N SER A 156 12.86 4.97 -6.26
CA SER A 156 13.28 4.07 -7.34
C SER A 156 12.66 2.70 -7.11
N VAL A 157 11.88 2.19 -8.08
CA VAL A 157 11.12 0.94 -7.91
C VAL A 157 12.04 -0.27 -7.70
N HIS A 158 13.20 -0.28 -8.37
CA HIS A 158 14.14 -1.41 -8.33
C HIS A 158 14.97 -1.45 -7.06
N THR A 159 15.39 -0.28 -6.57
CA THR A 159 16.30 -0.19 -5.42
C THR A 159 15.57 0.11 -4.12
N GLN A 160 14.30 0.53 -4.20
CA GLN A 160 13.51 1.02 -3.07
C GLN A 160 14.17 2.20 -2.34
N ARG A 161 15.11 2.89 -3.00
CA ARG A 161 15.81 4.06 -2.46
C ARG A 161 15.00 5.33 -2.71
N VAL A 162 15.05 6.24 -1.74
CA VAL A 162 14.32 7.51 -1.79
C VAL A 162 15.07 8.48 -2.68
N VAL A 163 14.34 9.10 -3.59
CA VAL A 163 14.87 10.05 -4.57
C VAL A 163 14.47 11.48 -4.23
N ARG A 164 13.25 11.67 -3.71
CA ARG A 164 12.73 13.01 -3.37
C ARG A 164 11.63 12.92 -2.32
N ILE A 165 11.60 13.88 -1.41
CA ILE A 165 10.54 14.06 -0.41
C ILE A 165 10.11 15.53 -0.46
N ARG A 166 8.82 15.79 -0.69
CA ARG A 166 8.31 17.18 -0.74
C ARG A 166 6.89 17.30 -0.23
N GLY A 167 6.49 18.50 0.18
CA GLY A 167 5.12 18.76 0.61
C GLY A 167 5.06 19.74 1.77
N PHE A 168 3.98 19.68 2.54
CA PHE A 168 3.78 20.48 3.73
C PHE A 168 3.84 19.57 4.95
N PHE A 169 4.87 19.74 5.77
CA PHE A 169 5.18 18.80 6.87
C PHE A 169 4.63 19.26 8.24
N SER A 170 4.14 20.50 8.33
CA SER A 170 3.70 21.07 9.61
C SER A 170 2.35 20.51 10.04
N HIS A 171 2.33 19.79 11.16
CA HIS A 171 1.09 19.42 11.85
C HIS A 171 0.60 20.54 12.76
N ASN A 172 -0.71 20.81 12.73
CA ASN A 172 -1.36 21.75 13.64
C ASN A 172 -1.41 21.21 15.08
N GLU A 173 -1.65 22.08 16.05
CA GLU A 173 -1.65 21.72 17.48
C GLU A 173 -2.68 20.63 17.80
N GLY A 174 -3.89 20.74 17.25
CA GLY A 174 -4.93 19.72 17.40
C GLY A 174 -4.48 18.34 16.91
N CYS A 175 -3.76 18.26 15.79
CA CYS A 175 -3.20 17.01 15.28
C CYS A 175 -2.11 16.45 16.20
N ARG A 176 -1.25 17.30 16.76
CA ARG A 176 -0.20 16.87 17.70
C ARG A 176 -0.80 16.34 19.01
N ALA A 177 -1.86 16.97 19.48
CA ALA A 177 -2.61 16.55 20.68
C ALA A 177 -3.61 15.42 20.43
N ALA A 178 -3.89 15.08 19.16
CA ALA A 178 -4.88 14.06 18.83
C ALA A 178 -4.47 12.69 19.38
N VAL A 179 -5.41 12.05 20.06
CA VAL A 179 -5.30 10.67 20.54
C VAL A 179 -6.12 9.74 19.65
N LEU A 180 -5.76 8.45 19.62
CA LEU A 180 -6.54 7.44 18.93
C LEU A 180 -7.91 7.33 19.62
N LYS A 181 -8.97 7.73 18.91
CA LYS A 181 -10.36 7.62 19.40
C LYS A 181 -10.94 6.24 19.13
N ARG A 182 -10.41 5.55 18.12
CA ARG A 182 -10.78 4.17 17.78
C ARG A 182 -9.51 3.35 17.85
N MET A 183 -9.52 2.24 18.59
CA MET A 183 -8.44 1.27 18.50
C MET A 183 -8.43 0.74 17.06
N PRO A 184 -7.31 0.93 16.33
CA PRO A 184 -7.17 0.32 15.02
C PRO A 184 -7.07 -1.20 15.19
N GLN A 185 -7.30 -1.94 14.11
CA GLN A 185 -7.33 -3.40 14.15
C GLN A 185 -5.99 -3.94 14.64
N ILE A 186 -5.96 -4.53 15.83
CA ILE A 186 -4.77 -5.18 16.40
C ILE A 186 -4.37 -6.32 15.45
N PRO A 187 -3.14 -6.34 14.91
CA PRO A 187 -2.75 -7.36 13.94
C PRO A 187 -2.81 -8.74 14.58
N LEU A 188 -3.26 -9.71 13.80
CA LEU A 188 -3.29 -11.10 14.23
C LEU A 188 -1.85 -11.63 14.40
N HIS A 189 -1.59 -12.34 15.50
CA HIS A 189 -0.27 -12.85 15.81
C HIS A 189 0.25 -13.84 14.73
N PRO A 190 1.54 -13.78 14.32
CA PRO A 190 2.09 -14.69 13.31
C PRO A 190 1.89 -16.17 13.59
N SER A 191 1.94 -16.61 14.86
CA SER A 191 1.67 -18.01 15.23
C SER A 191 0.24 -18.46 14.92
N VAL A 192 -0.74 -17.54 14.99
CA VAL A 192 -2.12 -17.83 14.63
C VAL A 192 -2.21 -18.05 13.12
N TYR A 193 -1.58 -17.19 12.31
CA TYR A 193 -1.48 -17.39 10.86
C TYR A 193 -0.82 -18.71 10.52
N LYS A 194 0.32 -19.04 11.16
CA LYS A 194 1.03 -20.30 10.92
C LYS A 194 0.13 -21.53 11.10
N VAL A 195 -0.63 -21.58 12.20
CA VAL A 195 -1.56 -22.68 12.48
C VAL A 195 -2.75 -22.69 11.52
N ALA A 196 -3.29 -21.52 11.17
CA ALA A 196 -4.41 -21.40 10.24
C ALA A 196 -4.02 -21.79 8.80
N LEU A 197 -2.84 -21.35 8.33
CA LEU A 197 -2.32 -21.67 7.01
C LEU A 197 -1.98 -23.16 6.86
N ALA A 198 -1.43 -23.80 7.92
CA ALA A 198 -1.22 -25.24 7.93
C ALA A 198 -2.54 -26.01 7.77
N GLN A 199 -3.57 -25.63 8.51
CA GLN A 199 -4.90 -26.23 8.38
C GLN A 199 -5.52 -26.00 6.99
N LEU A 200 -5.35 -24.81 6.39
CA LEU A 200 -5.82 -24.56 5.01
C LEU A 200 -5.09 -25.44 4.00
N LYS A 201 -3.78 -25.62 4.16
CA LYS A 201 -2.99 -26.53 3.31
C LYS A 201 -3.51 -27.97 3.39
N ASP A 202 -3.96 -28.39 4.56
CA ASP A 202 -4.54 -29.72 4.78
C ASP A 202 -6.04 -29.81 4.38
N GLY A 203 -6.59 -28.75 3.76
CA GLY A 203 -7.98 -28.73 3.27
C GLY A 203 -9.04 -28.48 4.36
N ALA A 204 -8.65 -27.99 5.53
CA ALA A 204 -9.60 -27.67 6.60
C ALA A 204 -10.56 -26.55 6.19
N SER A 205 -11.82 -26.67 6.60
CA SER A 205 -12.80 -25.61 6.43
C SER A 205 -12.51 -24.41 7.35
N LEU A 206 -13.01 -23.24 6.97
CA LEU A 206 -12.87 -22.03 7.78
C LEU A 206 -13.46 -22.18 9.19
N SER A 207 -14.56 -22.91 9.32
CA SER A 207 -15.18 -23.19 10.62
C SER A 207 -14.29 -24.05 11.51
N ALA A 208 -13.59 -25.04 10.93
CA ALA A 208 -12.63 -25.87 11.66
C ALA A 208 -11.41 -25.05 12.12
N ILE A 209 -10.89 -24.19 11.25
CA ILE A 209 -9.78 -23.28 11.56
C ILE A 209 -10.14 -22.35 12.72
N GLN A 210 -11.32 -21.75 12.67
CA GLN A 210 -11.82 -20.87 13.75
C GLN A 210 -12.05 -21.64 15.05
N ALA A 211 -12.57 -22.87 14.99
CA ALA A 211 -12.72 -23.72 16.17
C ALA A 211 -11.36 -24.02 16.81
N LYS A 212 -10.38 -24.46 16.02
CA LYS A 212 -9.03 -24.75 16.50
C LYS A 212 -8.35 -23.51 17.09
N ASN A 213 -8.53 -22.35 16.48
CA ASN A 213 -8.02 -21.09 17.03
C ASN A 213 -8.64 -20.77 18.39
N ARG A 214 -9.96 -20.92 18.56
CA ARG A 214 -10.62 -20.71 19.87
C ARG A 214 -10.07 -21.67 20.92
N ASP A 215 -9.89 -22.94 20.57
CA ASP A 215 -9.35 -23.94 21.50
C ASP A 215 -7.93 -23.58 21.95
N LEU A 216 -7.04 -23.23 21.01
CA LEU A 216 -5.67 -22.81 21.31
C LEU A 216 -5.63 -21.50 22.10
N PHE A 217 -6.50 -20.54 21.76
CA PHE A 217 -6.60 -19.28 22.47
C PHE A 217 -7.01 -19.49 23.95
N HIS A 218 -8.04 -20.29 24.20
CA HIS A 218 -8.54 -20.54 25.55
C HIS A 218 -7.60 -21.41 26.38
N SER A 219 -6.96 -22.39 25.77
CA SER A 219 -5.97 -23.26 26.43
C SER A 219 -4.59 -22.62 26.59
N ARG A 220 -4.38 -21.40 26.06
CA ARG A 220 -3.05 -20.77 25.93
C ARG A 220 -2.05 -21.68 25.21
N GLY A 221 -2.54 -22.40 24.20
CA GLY A 221 -1.77 -23.37 23.43
C GLY A 221 -0.83 -22.74 22.39
N TYR A 222 -0.88 -21.41 22.22
CA TYR A 222 0.11 -20.69 21.43
C TYR A 222 1.33 -20.33 22.29
N LEU A 223 2.53 -20.69 21.84
CA LEU A 223 3.79 -20.57 22.61
C LEU A 223 4.06 -19.17 23.17
N GLU A 224 3.76 -18.14 22.40
CA GLU A 224 4.05 -16.74 22.72
C GLU A 224 2.82 -16.00 23.29
N GLN A 225 1.72 -16.69 23.55
CA GLN A 225 0.51 -16.05 24.07
C GLN A 225 0.73 -15.61 25.52
N PRO A 226 0.66 -14.30 25.81
CA PRO A 226 0.89 -13.81 27.16
C PRO A 226 -0.26 -14.21 28.09
N ALA A 227 0.05 -14.33 29.38
CA ALA A 227 -0.95 -14.60 30.41
C ALA A 227 -1.95 -13.44 30.55
N ASP A 228 -1.46 -12.21 30.39
CA ASP A 228 -2.27 -10.99 30.26
C ASP A 228 -2.33 -10.55 28.80
N LEU A 229 -3.53 -10.54 28.23
CA LEU A 229 -3.73 -10.14 26.83
C LEU A 229 -3.68 -8.62 26.65
N GLN A 230 -3.84 -7.82 27.70
CA GLN A 230 -3.76 -6.36 27.61
C GLN A 230 -2.33 -5.89 27.33
N THR A 231 -1.33 -6.71 27.64
CA THR A 231 0.08 -6.43 27.32
C THR A 231 0.48 -6.92 25.93
N SER A 232 -0.42 -7.61 25.22
CA SER A 232 -0.13 -8.15 23.88
C SER A 232 -0.27 -7.05 22.84
N PRO A 233 0.77 -6.81 22.00
CA PRO A 233 0.61 -5.95 20.83
C PRO A 233 -0.15 -6.65 19.68
N TYR A 234 -0.53 -7.92 19.86
CA TYR A 234 -1.19 -8.75 18.85
C TYR A 234 -2.53 -9.31 19.31
N GLN A 235 -3.39 -9.57 18.33
CA GLN A 235 -4.64 -10.30 18.49
C GLN A 235 -4.36 -11.81 18.36
N TRP A 236 -4.90 -12.60 19.29
CA TRP A 236 -4.70 -14.06 19.33
C TRP A 236 -5.92 -14.85 18.86
N MET A 237 -7.07 -14.19 18.75
CA MET A 237 -8.31 -14.77 18.27
C MET A 237 -8.52 -14.38 16.80
N LEU A 238 -8.81 -15.35 15.93
CA LEU A 238 -9.09 -15.12 14.51
C LEU A 238 -10.53 -14.60 14.36
N LEU A 239 -10.68 -13.38 13.84
CA LEU A 239 -11.98 -12.74 13.61
C LEU A 239 -12.43 -12.89 12.15
N PRO A 240 -13.72 -12.67 11.83
CA PRO A 240 -14.23 -12.81 10.47
C PRO A 240 -13.52 -11.96 9.41
N HIS A 241 -13.01 -10.77 9.77
CA HIS A 241 -12.31 -9.90 8.82
C HIS A 241 -10.87 -10.35 8.52
N ASP A 242 -10.24 -11.15 9.40
CA ASP A 242 -8.88 -11.67 9.20
C ASP A 242 -8.83 -12.73 8.10
N THR A 243 -9.98 -13.33 7.77
CA THR A 243 -10.14 -14.41 6.80
C THR A 243 -9.68 -14.01 5.41
N ARG A 244 -9.92 -12.75 5.01
CA ARG A 244 -9.45 -12.22 3.73
C ARG A 244 -7.92 -12.20 3.65
N THR A 245 -7.26 -11.74 4.71
CA THR A 245 -5.79 -11.71 4.78
C THR A 245 -5.23 -13.13 4.81
N LEU A 246 -5.86 -14.04 5.56
CA LEU A 246 -5.50 -15.45 5.61
C LEU A 246 -5.55 -16.11 4.22
N TYR A 247 -6.63 -15.93 3.46
CA TYR A 247 -6.74 -16.48 2.10
C TYR A 247 -5.74 -15.85 1.14
N ARG A 248 -5.47 -14.54 1.24
CA ARG A 248 -4.44 -13.89 0.42
C ARG A 248 -3.04 -14.42 0.71
N GLN A 249 -2.71 -14.63 1.99
CA GLN A 249 -1.46 -15.24 2.40
C GLN A 249 -1.36 -16.69 1.93
N TYR A 250 -2.46 -17.46 2.02
CA TYR A 250 -2.51 -18.82 1.51
C TYR A 250 -2.30 -18.87 -0.01
N SER A 251 -3.01 -18.04 -0.79
CA SER A 251 -2.85 -17.92 -2.23
C SER A 251 -1.40 -17.61 -2.61
N ARG A 252 -0.75 -16.64 -1.93
CA ARG A 252 0.68 -16.35 -2.14
C ARG A 252 1.57 -17.55 -1.78
N PHE A 253 1.26 -18.24 -0.68
CA PHE A 253 1.99 -19.42 -0.22
C PHE A 253 1.92 -20.59 -1.21
N VAL A 254 0.78 -20.78 -1.88
CA VAL A 254 0.62 -21.82 -2.91
C VAL A 254 1.01 -21.35 -4.32
N GLY A 255 1.62 -20.17 -4.47
CA GLY A 255 2.15 -19.67 -5.73
C GLY A 255 1.13 -18.99 -6.65
N VAL A 256 -0.06 -18.62 -6.13
CA VAL A 256 -1.06 -17.86 -6.88
C VAL A 256 -0.76 -16.37 -6.85
N ASN A 257 -0.61 -15.76 -8.02
CA ASN A 257 -0.38 -14.33 -8.12
C ASN A 257 -1.68 -13.54 -7.96
N VAL A 258 -1.94 -13.07 -6.74
CA VAL A 258 -3.14 -12.31 -6.37
C VAL A 258 -3.20 -10.88 -6.93
N THR A 259 -2.15 -10.39 -7.61
CA THR A 259 -2.17 -9.09 -8.29
C THR A 259 -2.57 -9.19 -9.76
N MET A 260 -2.64 -10.41 -10.30
CA MET A 260 -3.09 -10.70 -11.65
C MET A 260 -4.52 -11.22 -11.63
N ARG A 261 -5.22 -11.06 -12.76
CA ARG A 261 -6.57 -11.63 -12.93
C ARG A 261 -6.48 -13.16 -12.85
N GLU A 262 -7.50 -13.77 -12.28
CA GLU A 262 -7.56 -15.20 -12.00
C GLU A 262 -7.42 -16.03 -13.29
N GLU A 263 -8.07 -15.61 -14.38
CA GLU A 263 -7.96 -16.23 -15.69
C GLU A 263 -6.54 -16.23 -16.24
N ILE A 264 -5.76 -15.17 -16.01
CA ILE A 264 -4.38 -15.08 -16.51
C ILE A 264 -3.48 -16.05 -15.72
N ASN A 265 -3.70 -16.21 -14.41
CA ASN A 265 -2.96 -17.21 -13.63
C ASN A 265 -3.18 -18.63 -14.18
N ILE A 266 -4.43 -18.96 -14.53
CA ILE A 266 -4.78 -20.30 -15.01
C ILE A 266 -4.22 -20.53 -16.42
N ASP A 267 -4.33 -19.54 -17.31
CA ASP A 267 -3.71 -19.61 -18.64
C ASP A 267 -2.19 -19.82 -18.53
N ASP A 268 -1.53 -19.04 -17.66
CA ASP A 268 -0.09 -19.15 -17.41
C ASP A 268 0.33 -20.52 -16.86
N TRP A 269 -0.50 -21.15 -16.01
CA TRP A 269 -0.20 -22.48 -15.49
C TRP A 269 -0.34 -23.58 -16.53
N LEU A 270 -1.16 -23.37 -17.56
CA LEU A 270 -1.49 -24.38 -18.57
C LEU A 270 -0.73 -24.18 -19.89
N ASP A 271 -0.21 -22.99 -20.19
CA ASP A 271 0.60 -22.72 -21.39
C ASP A 271 2.04 -23.23 -21.24
N PRO A 272 2.48 -24.22 -22.04
CA PRO A 272 3.85 -24.75 -21.99
C PRO A 272 4.96 -23.72 -22.26
N ASN A 273 4.62 -22.57 -22.86
CA ASN A 273 5.57 -21.49 -23.15
C ASN A 273 5.63 -20.43 -22.03
N SER A 274 4.72 -20.49 -21.05
CA SER A 274 4.73 -19.54 -19.95
C SER A 274 5.86 -19.87 -18.96
N PRO A 275 6.57 -18.87 -18.41
CA PRO A 275 7.53 -19.08 -17.33
C PRO A 275 6.88 -19.65 -16.07
N ASN A 276 5.55 -19.58 -15.95
CA ASN A 276 4.76 -20.06 -14.83
C ASN A 276 4.10 -21.43 -15.10
N TYR A 277 4.47 -22.12 -16.19
CA TYR A 277 3.89 -23.40 -16.58
C TYR A 277 3.98 -24.43 -15.45
N ASN A 278 2.85 -25.04 -15.10
CA ASN A 278 2.77 -26.05 -14.05
C ASN A 278 2.41 -27.42 -14.65
N HIS A 279 3.44 -28.23 -14.87
CA HIS A 279 3.30 -29.56 -15.48
C HIS A 279 2.29 -30.45 -14.75
N THR A 280 2.27 -30.44 -13.41
CA THR A 280 1.36 -31.26 -12.62
C THR A 280 -0.09 -30.86 -12.84
N LEU A 281 -0.39 -29.56 -12.91
CA LEU A 281 -1.74 -29.08 -13.19
C LEU A 281 -2.12 -29.35 -14.65
N ALA A 282 -1.23 -29.10 -15.60
CA ALA A 282 -1.47 -29.34 -17.02
C ALA A 282 -1.76 -30.82 -17.31
N GLU A 283 -1.06 -31.75 -16.65
CA GLU A 283 -1.35 -33.18 -16.75
C GLU A 283 -2.71 -33.55 -16.13
N ALA A 284 -3.10 -32.91 -15.04
CA ALA A 284 -4.36 -33.20 -14.35
C ALA A 284 -5.57 -32.64 -15.09
N VAL A 285 -5.42 -31.50 -15.77
CA VAL A 285 -6.48 -30.84 -16.56
C VAL A 285 -6.65 -31.54 -17.90
N PHE A 286 -7.83 -32.13 -18.15
CA PHE A 286 -8.15 -32.78 -19.43
C PHE A 286 -9.13 -31.98 -20.30
N HIS A 287 -9.77 -30.96 -19.71
CA HIS A 287 -10.57 -29.98 -20.43
C HIS A 287 -10.36 -28.61 -19.80
N TYR A 288 -10.10 -27.61 -20.64
CA TYR A 288 -9.96 -26.23 -20.25
C TYR A 288 -10.63 -25.33 -21.29
N ALA A 289 -11.53 -24.47 -20.84
CA ALA A 289 -12.12 -23.43 -21.65
C ALA A 289 -12.05 -22.08 -20.89
N PRO A 290 -11.22 -21.13 -21.33
CA PRO A 290 -11.17 -19.81 -20.73
C PRO A 290 -12.46 -19.05 -21.04
N ARG A 291 -12.80 -18.06 -20.21
CA ARG A 291 -13.92 -17.14 -20.49
C ARG A 291 -13.41 -15.97 -21.33
N ALA A 292 -13.63 -16.00 -22.64
CA ALA A 292 -13.21 -14.93 -23.55
C ALA A 292 -14.30 -13.83 -23.67
N GLU A 293 -15.58 -14.21 -23.57
CA GLU A 293 -16.71 -13.28 -23.67
C GLU A 293 -17.67 -13.32 -22.46
N ALA A 294 -18.50 -12.28 -22.33
CA ALA A 294 -19.41 -12.12 -21.18
C ALA A 294 -20.48 -13.22 -21.08
N ASN A 295 -20.87 -13.82 -22.22
CA ASN A 295 -21.83 -14.91 -22.36
C ASN A 295 -21.21 -16.31 -22.20
N GLU A 296 -19.88 -16.41 -22.14
CA GLU A 296 -19.18 -17.69 -21.96
C GLU A 296 -18.99 -18.05 -20.49
N ARG A 297 -18.80 -19.34 -20.22
CA ARG A 297 -18.46 -19.88 -18.91
C ARG A 297 -17.00 -20.27 -18.89
N PHE A 298 -16.36 -20.04 -17.74
CA PHE A 298 -15.09 -20.65 -17.42
C PHE A 298 -15.31 -22.14 -17.09
N GLU A 299 -14.59 -23.03 -17.75
CA GLU A 299 -14.66 -24.48 -17.51
C GLU A 299 -13.26 -25.06 -17.32
N VAL A 300 -13.10 -25.87 -16.28
CA VAL A 300 -11.91 -26.67 -16.06
C VAL A 300 -12.31 -28.04 -15.53
N CYS A 301 -11.90 -29.10 -16.21
CA CYS A 301 -12.10 -30.47 -15.75
C CYS A 301 -10.75 -31.06 -15.35
N ILE A 302 -10.66 -31.45 -14.10
CA ILE A 302 -9.44 -31.96 -13.46
C ILE A 302 -9.70 -33.41 -13.08
N ALA A 303 -8.77 -34.29 -13.43
CA ALA A 303 -8.75 -35.68 -12.99
C ALA A 303 -7.38 -36.01 -12.43
N THR A 304 -7.33 -36.55 -11.21
CA THR A 304 -6.08 -37.08 -10.66
C THR A 304 -5.66 -38.33 -11.44
N LYS A 305 -4.40 -38.74 -11.28
CA LYS A 305 -3.90 -39.97 -11.89
C LYS A 305 -4.73 -41.18 -11.45
N GLU A 306 -5.08 -41.26 -10.16
CA GLU A 306 -5.94 -42.35 -9.68
C GLU A 306 -7.34 -42.32 -10.30
N MET A 307 -7.93 -41.13 -10.50
CA MET A 307 -9.24 -41.00 -11.17
C MET A 307 -9.19 -41.44 -12.63
N LYS A 308 -8.09 -41.17 -13.33
CA LYS A 308 -7.89 -41.60 -14.74
C LYS A 308 -7.65 -43.11 -14.84
N GLU A 309 -6.96 -43.69 -13.88
CA GLU A 309 -6.69 -45.14 -13.83
C GLU A 309 -7.93 -45.96 -13.43
N ALA A 310 -8.89 -45.34 -12.74
CA ALA A 310 -10.13 -45.98 -12.29
C ALA A 310 -11.31 -45.90 -13.29
N ALA A 311 -11.16 -45.18 -14.42
CA ALA A 311 -12.18 -44.96 -15.44
C ALA A 311 -12.01 -45.88 -16.65
#